data_AF-A0A0P9Y4G7-F1
#
_entry.id   AF-A0A0P9Y4G7-F1
#
_cell.length_a   1.000
_cell.length_b   1.000
_cell.length_c   1.000
_cell.angle_alpha   90.00
_cell.angle_beta   90.00
_cell.angle_gamma   90.00
#
_symmetry.space_group_name_H-M   'P 1'
#
loop_
_entity.id
_entity.type
_entity.pdbx_description
1 polymer ?
#
loop_
_entity_poly.entity_id
_entity_poly.type
_entity_poly.pdbx_seq_one_letter_code
_entity_poly.pdbx_strand_id
1 'polypeptide(L)'
;MNGYAFDLKLVCGGYGYFSTLTSGSAPDSNGLEARKPSLVNSEVFPSALKELGVSYIVVNSEESYYDWTCIQGWAIADEKYVRQYMAHWIKTRKCLISPYGSFTDIELASASIRKRSFRGKFKQRILDRDGNHCVNCAESDGLTLQHVRPYSQGGETSFRNLVTLCERCNHNMGAEVYRELYDLANLRYSYEPSLLRNSEVNERAILRAAQFSRNIMHTRCEL
;
A
#
# COMPACT_ATOMS: atom_id res chain seq x y z
N MET A 1 5.01 27.04 -0.95
CA MET A 1 5.48 26.54 0.37
C MET A 1 5.54 25.01 0.31
N ASN A 2 6.38 24.34 1.13
CA ASN A 2 6.51 22.87 1.12
C ASN A 2 5.94 22.27 2.42
N GLY A 3 5.42 21.06 2.35
CA GLY A 3 4.93 20.34 3.52
C GLY A 3 4.96 18.82 3.34
N TYR A 4 4.57 18.09 4.35
CA TYR A 4 4.37 16.64 4.30
C TYR A 4 2.87 16.33 4.23
N ALA A 5 2.49 15.33 3.44
CA ALA A 5 1.11 14.89 3.33
C ALA A 5 0.91 13.58 4.11
N PHE A 6 0.08 13.64 5.15
CA PHE A 6 -0.25 12.49 6.00
C PHE A 6 -1.74 12.20 5.93
N ASP A 7 -2.12 10.93 5.90
CA ASP A 7 -3.50 10.45 5.95
C ASP A 7 -3.62 9.55 7.18
N LEU A 8 -3.95 10.16 8.31
CA LEU A 8 -4.06 9.50 9.62
C LEU A 8 -5.32 8.63 9.63
N LYS A 9 -5.12 7.32 9.78
CA LYS A 9 -6.20 6.32 9.70
C LYS A 9 -6.74 5.93 11.07
N LEU A 10 -5.88 5.90 12.07
CA LEU A 10 -6.21 5.47 13.42
C LEU A 10 -5.18 6.00 14.41
N VAL A 11 -5.65 6.45 15.57
CA VAL A 11 -4.84 6.61 16.77
C VAL A 11 -5.25 5.55 17.78
N CYS A 12 -4.30 4.70 18.20
CA CYS A 12 -4.59 3.65 19.20
C CYS A 12 -3.31 3.20 19.90
N GLY A 13 -3.38 3.02 21.23
CA GLY A 13 -2.31 2.43 22.04
C GLY A 13 -1.00 3.22 22.00
N GLY A 14 -1.06 4.54 21.91
CA GLY A 14 0.13 5.42 21.78
C GLY A 14 0.72 5.48 20.38
N TYR A 15 0.05 4.93 19.37
CA TYR A 15 0.50 4.94 17.98
C TYR A 15 -0.48 5.67 17.06
N GLY A 16 0.07 6.42 16.10
CA GLY A 16 -0.63 6.90 14.92
C GLY A 16 -0.36 5.98 13.74
N TYR A 17 -1.40 5.44 13.11
CA TYR A 17 -1.34 4.63 11.91
C TYR A 17 -1.75 5.48 10.72
N PHE A 18 -0.88 5.65 9.74
CA PHE A 18 -1.10 6.63 8.69
C PHE A 18 -0.54 6.18 7.34
N SER A 19 -1.04 6.82 6.29
CA SER A 19 -0.45 6.75 4.96
C SER A 19 0.26 8.06 4.65
N THR A 20 1.35 8.02 3.89
CA THR A 20 2.10 9.22 3.50
C THR A 20 2.71 9.06 2.13
N LEU A 21 2.83 10.14 1.38
CA LEU A 21 3.65 10.14 0.17
C LEU A 21 5.12 9.99 0.52
N THR A 22 5.83 9.24 -0.31
CA THR A 22 7.23 8.88 -0.08
C THR A 22 8.05 8.94 -1.36
N SER A 23 9.35 9.09 -1.19
CA SER A 23 10.37 8.72 -2.16
C SER A 23 11.04 7.42 -1.71
N GLY A 24 11.52 6.62 -2.66
CA GLY A 24 12.16 5.33 -2.37
C GLY A 24 13.54 5.17 -2.99
N SER A 25 14.29 4.21 -2.46
CA SER A 25 15.51 3.68 -3.09
C SER A 25 15.21 2.44 -3.92
N ALA A 26 16.20 1.96 -4.66
CA ALA A 26 16.15 0.62 -5.25
C ALA A 26 15.87 -0.44 -4.15
N PRO A 27 15.14 -1.53 -4.47
CA PRO A 27 14.91 -2.62 -3.54
C PRO A 27 16.21 -3.30 -3.07
N ASP A 28 16.21 -3.83 -1.84
CA ASP A 28 17.32 -4.64 -1.32
C ASP A 28 17.30 -6.09 -1.85
N SER A 29 18.23 -6.93 -1.40
CA SER A 29 18.33 -8.34 -1.83
C SER A 29 17.12 -9.21 -1.48
N ASN A 30 16.23 -8.74 -0.59
CA ASN A 30 14.96 -9.38 -0.28
C ASN A 30 13.78 -8.75 -1.03
N GLY A 31 14.05 -7.81 -1.95
CA GLY A 31 13.05 -7.06 -2.69
C GLY A 31 12.38 -5.96 -1.90
N LEU A 32 12.87 -5.62 -0.69
CA LEU A 32 12.26 -4.58 0.15
C LEU A 32 12.75 -3.19 -0.26
N GLU A 33 11.83 -2.24 -0.43
CA GLU A 33 12.18 -0.84 -0.70
C GLU A 33 12.31 -0.05 0.59
N ALA A 34 13.40 0.72 0.74
CA ALA A 34 13.46 1.75 1.77
C ALA A 34 12.70 2.99 1.29
N ARG A 35 11.62 3.33 1.99
CA ARG A 35 10.73 4.45 1.68
C ARG A 35 10.83 5.51 2.78
N LYS A 36 10.93 6.78 2.38
CA LYS A 36 10.96 7.92 3.30
C LYS A 36 9.87 8.92 2.93
N PRO A 37 9.13 9.47 3.91
CA PRO A 37 8.18 10.54 3.65
C PRO A 37 8.81 11.69 2.87
N SER A 38 8.15 12.09 1.79
CA SER A 38 8.61 13.12 0.86
C SER A 38 7.81 14.40 1.00
N LEU A 39 8.46 15.52 0.69
CA LEU A 39 7.77 16.81 0.62
C LEU A 39 6.80 16.85 -0.56
N VAL A 40 5.70 17.55 -0.36
CA VAL A 40 4.75 17.97 -1.39
C VAL A 40 4.77 19.49 -1.49
N ASN A 41 4.46 20.01 -2.68
CA ASN A 41 4.19 21.44 -2.84
C ASN A 41 2.81 21.73 -2.22
N SER A 42 2.76 22.51 -1.14
CA SER A 42 1.52 22.75 -0.38
C SER A 42 0.51 23.65 -1.09
N GLU A 43 0.90 24.32 -2.18
CA GLU A 43 -0.02 25.12 -3.01
C GLU A 43 -0.68 24.27 -4.09
N VAL A 44 0.01 23.25 -4.60
CA VAL A 44 -0.48 22.40 -5.70
C VAL A 44 -1.18 21.14 -5.18
N PHE A 45 -0.63 20.52 -4.13
CA PHE A 45 -1.11 19.25 -3.58
C PHE A 45 -2.60 19.27 -3.13
N PRO A 46 -3.15 20.36 -2.56
CA PRO A 46 -4.58 20.45 -2.26
C PRO A 46 -5.50 20.14 -3.45
N SER A 47 -5.09 20.48 -4.68
CA SER A 47 -5.88 20.17 -5.88
C SER A 47 -5.98 18.66 -6.12
N ALA A 48 -4.91 17.91 -5.84
CA ALA A 48 -4.92 16.45 -5.94
C ALA A 48 -5.84 15.81 -4.89
N LEU A 49 -5.89 16.35 -3.66
CA LEU A 49 -6.83 15.91 -2.63
C LEU A 49 -8.29 16.23 -3.00
N LYS A 50 -8.53 17.40 -3.59
CA LYS A 50 -9.85 17.78 -4.12
C LYS A 50 -10.31 16.84 -5.25
N GLU A 51 -9.41 16.42 -6.14
CA GLU A 51 -9.74 15.42 -7.18
C GLU A 51 -10.06 14.04 -6.59
N LEU A 52 -9.46 13.69 -5.45
CA LEU A 52 -9.84 12.52 -4.66
C LEU A 52 -11.14 12.74 -3.87
N GLY A 53 -11.72 13.94 -3.87
CA GLY A 53 -12.93 14.25 -3.10
C GLY A 53 -12.72 14.22 -1.59
N VAL A 54 -11.48 14.44 -1.11
CA VAL A 54 -11.16 14.44 0.33
C VAL A 54 -10.79 15.84 0.81
N SER A 55 -11.23 16.17 2.02
CA SER A 55 -10.81 17.36 2.76
C SER A 55 -9.49 17.11 3.49
N TYR A 56 -8.80 18.19 3.87
CA TYR A 56 -7.56 18.13 4.62
C TYR A 56 -7.46 19.24 5.67
N ILE A 57 -6.61 19.02 6.67
CA ILE A 57 -6.25 20.01 7.70
C ILE A 57 -4.81 20.50 7.46
N VAL A 58 -4.52 21.76 7.81
CA VAL A 58 -3.14 22.26 7.84
C VAL A 58 -2.59 22.11 9.25
N VAL A 59 -1.42 21.48 9.38
CA VAL A 59 -0.74 21.29 10.66
C VAL A 59 0.53 22.14 10.69
N ASN A 60 0.57 23.16 11.54
CA ASN A 60 1.71 24.08 11.66
C ASN A 60 1.93 24.59 13.10
N SER A 61 1.18 24.07 14.06
CA SER A 61 1.19 24.43 15.47
C SER A 61 0.82 23.21 16.31
N GLU A 62 1.08 23.28 17.61
CA GLU A 62 0.66 22.24 18.57
C GLU A 62 -0.86 22.08 18.61
N GLU A 63 -1.61 23.18 18.57
CA GLU A 63 -3.08 23.18 18.53
C GLU A 63 -3.61 22.46 17.27
N SER A 64 -3.10 22.84 16.08
CA SER A 64 -3.53 22.19 14.83
C SER A 64 -3.10 20.72 14.73
N TYR A 65 -1.96 20.36 15.32
CA TYR A 65 -1.54 18.95 15.45
C TYR A 65 -2.51 18.17 16.36
N TYR A 66 -2.83 18.70 17.54
CA TYR A 66 -3.77 18.10 18.47
C TYR A 66 -5.15 17.88 17.82
N ASP A 67 -5.70 18.92 17.20
CA ASP A 67 -6.99 18.86 16.49
C ASP A 67 -6.98 17.78 15.41
N TRP A 68 -5.91 17.73 14.59
CA TRP A 68 -5.79 16.72 13.55
C TRP A 68 -5.70 15.30 14.11
N THR A 69 -5.03 15.07 15.24
CA THR A 69 -5.00 13.74 15.86
C THR A 69 -6.36 13.29 16.40
N CYS A 70 -7.22 14.24 16.77
CA CYS A 70 -8.60 13.97 17.19
C CYS A 70 -9.52 13.69 15.99
N ILE A 71 -9.41 14.49 14.93
CA ILE A 71 -10.28 14.42 13.74
C ILE A 71 -9.87 13.27 12.80
N GLN A 72 -8.57 13.04 12.65
CA GLN A 72 -7.94 12.09 11.73
C GLN A 72 -8.23 12.41 10.24
N GLY A 73 -7.68 11.62 9.32
CA GLY A 73 -7.74 11.87 7.89
C GLY A 73 -6.55 12.66 7.36
N TRP A 74 -6.73 13.35 6.23
CA TRP A 74 -5.65 14.02 5.52
C TRP A 74 -5.19 15.30 6.22
N ALA A 75 -3.88 15.49 6.29
CA ALA A 75 -3.24 16.74 6.65
C ALA A 75 -2.09 17.08 5.71
N ILE A 76 -1.90 18.38 5.50
CA ILE A 76 -0.68 18.96 4.95
C ILE A 76 0.04 19.65 6.11
N ALA A 77 1.13 19.04 6.57
CA ALA A 77 1.91 19.52 7.71
C ALA A 77 3.10 20.35 7.24
N ASP A 78 3.31 21.52 7.84
CA ASP A 78 4.43 22.42 7.52
C ASP A 78 5.78 21.71 7.71
N GLU A 79 6.70 21.91 6.76
CA GLU A 79 7.99 21.24 6.77
C GLU A 79 8.81 21.54 8.05
N LYS A 80 8.83 22.80 8.51
CA LYS A 80 9.63 23.19 9.67
C LYS A 80 9.04 22.60 10.94
N TYR A 81 7.72 22.71 11.09
CA TYR A 81 6.99 22.12 12.21
C TYR A 81 7.23 20.61 12.29
N VAL A 82 7.10 19.88 11.16
CA VAL A 82 7.31 18.43 11.13
C VAL A 82 8.72 18.04 11.54
N ARG A 83 9.74 18.76 11.03
CA ARG A 83 11.14 18.46 11.35
C ARG A 83 11.48 18.72 12.81
N GLN A 84 10.84 19.71 13.43
CA GLN A 84 11.11 20.09 14.81
C GLN A 84 10.34 19.24 15.82
N TYR A 85 9.06 18.95 15.55
CA TYR A 85 8.15 18.37 16.54
C TYR A 85 7.56 17.00 16.14
N MET A 86 7.63 16.61 14.86
CA MET A 86 7.04 15.36 14.36
C MET A 86 8.10 14.42 13.75
N ALA A 87 9.31 14.39 14.30
CA ALA A 87 10.42 13.60 13.76
C ALA A 87 10.10 12.10 13.61
N HIS A 88 9.24 11.54 14.47
CA HIS A 88 8.80 10.14 14.41
C HIS A 88 7.95 9.82 13.16
N TRP A 89 7.27 10.81 12.58
CA TRP A 89 6.40 10.65 11.41
C TRP A 89 7.17 10.54 10.10
N ILE A 90 8.44 11.02 10.07
CA ILE A 90 9.27 11.10 8.86
C ILE A 90 10.41 10.07 8.83
N LYS A 91 10.31 9.02 9.64
CA LYS A 91 11.28 7.91 9.67
C LYS A 91 11.25 7.13 8.35
N THR A 92 12.43 6.75 7.87
CA THR A 92 12.57 5.81 6.74
C THR A 92 12.13 4.42 7.19
N ARG A 93 11.33 3.73 6.36
CA ARG A 93 10.85 2.38 6.62
C ARG A 93 11.23 1.42 5.50
N LYS A 94 11.50 0.17 5.85
CA LYS A 94 11.60 -0.91 4.86
C LYS A 94 10.20 -1.41 4.55
N CYS A 95 9.86 -1.50 3.27
CA CYS A 95 8.50 -1.76 2.84
C CYS A 95 8.40 -2.97 1.91
N LEU A 96 7.31 -3.71 2.09
CA LEU A 96 6.76 -4.60 1.07
C LEU A 96 5.91 -3.79 0.08
N ILE A 97 5.67 -4.37 -1.09
CA ILE A 97 4.80 -3.82 -2.11
C ILE A 97 3.48 -4.60 -2.11
N SER A 98 2.38 -3.88 -1.94
CA SER A 98 1.03 -4.43 -2.00
C SER A 98 0.63 -4.74 -3.46
N PRO A 99 -0.45 -5.52 -3.66
CA PRO A 99 -1.02 -5.75 -4.99
C PRO A 99 -1.44 -4.47 -5.73
N TYR A 100 -1.75 -3.43 -4.95
CA TYR A 100 -2.19 -2.13 -5.45
C TYR A 100 -1.02 -1.22 -5.85
N GLY A 101 0.22 -1.63 -5.55
CA GLY A 101 1.43 -0.85 -5.79
C GLY A 101 1.81 0.08 -4.63
N SER A 102 0.99 0.14 -3.58
CA SER A 102 1.31 0.84 -2.33
C SER A 102 2.36 0.11 -1.52
N PHE A 103 3.06 0.87 -0.67
CA PHE A 103 4.12 0.35 0.17
C PHE A 103 3.59 0.11 1.58
N THR A 104 3.92 -1.03 2.18
CA THR A 104 3.55 -1.33 3.56
C THR A 104 4.81 -1.58 4.37
N ASP A 105 4.99 -0.80 5.44
CA ASP A 105 6.06 -0.97 6.40
C ASP A 105 6.06 -2.41 6.97
N ILE A 106 7.23 -3.06 6.97
CA ILE A 106 7.36 -4.42 7.52
C ILE A 106 7.06 -4.50 9.02
N GLU A 107 7.19 -3.39 9.76
CA GLU A 107 6.79 -3.32 11.17
C GLU A 107 5.27 -3.32 11.35
N LEU A 108 4.52 -2.90 10.33
CA LEU A 108 3.06 -2.96 10.28
C LEU A 108 2.57 -4.30 9.71
N ALA A 109 3.32 -4.89 8.80
CA ALA A 109 2.96 -6.15 8.16
C ALA A 109 3.05 -7.35 9.12
N SER A 110 1.96 -8.11 9.21
CA SER A 110 1.92 -9.35 10.00
C SER A 110 3.00 -10.35 9.57
N ALA A 111 3.46 -11.19 10.51
CA ALA A 111 4.51 -12.17 10.24
C ALA A 111 4.17 -13.16 9.12
N SER A 112 2.88 -13.48 8.90
CA SER A 112 2.46 -14.34 7.79
C SER A 112 2.60 -13.67 6.43
N ILE A 113 2.35 -12.36 6.35
CA ILE A 113 2.48 -11.58 5.10
C ILE A 113 3.94 -11.47 4.69
N ARG A 114 4.86 -11.44 5.67
CA ARG A 114 6.31 -11.33 5.46
C ARG A 114 7.01 -12.64 5.13
N LYS A 115 6.30 -13.78 5.05
CA LYS A 115 6.91 -15.09 4.74
C LYS A 115 6.68 -15.44 3.28
N ARG A 116 7.66 -16.07 2.62
CA ARG A 116 7.49 -16.57 1.24
C ARG A 116 6.36 -17.60 1.11
N SER A 117 6.26 -18.55 2.05
CA SER A 117 5.24 -19.61 1.97
C SER A 117 3.92 -19.19 2.60
N PHE A 118 2.84 -19.37 1.85
CA PHE A 118 1.49 -19.18 2.35
C PHE A 118 1.00 -20.46 3.04
N ARG A 119 0.94 -20.43 4.39
CA ARG A 119 0.43 -21.54 5.23
C ARG A 119 -0.92 -21.20 5.86
N GLY A 120 -1.64 -20.25 5.29
CA GLY A 120 -2.88 -19.74 5.86
C GLY A 120 -4.05 -20.69 5.69
N LYS A 121 -4.98 -20.67 6.65
CA LYS A 121 -6.32 -21.31 6.57
C LYS A 121 -7.15 -20.88 5.34
N PHE A 122 -6.70 -19.87 4.61
CA PHE A 122 -7.38 -19.32 3.45
C PHE A 122 -6.84 -19.85 2.11
N LYS A 123 -5.99 -20.90 2.10
CA LYS A 123 -5.55 -21.51 0.84
C LYS A 123 -6.76 -21.98 0.02
N GLN A 124 -7.71 -22.64 0.68
CA GLN A 124 -8.95 -23.09 0.05
C GLN A 124 -9.74 -21.93 -0.55
N ARG A 125 -9.79 -20.76 0.11
CA ARG A 125 -10.47 -19.58 -0.44
C ARG A 125 -9.84 -19.05 -1.72
N ILE A 126 -8.52 -19.19 -1.88
CA ILE A 126 -7.84 -18.79 -3.12
C ILE A 126 -8.21 -19.77 -4.23
N LEU A 127 -8.17 -21.08 -3.95
CA LEU A 127 -8.60 -22.11 -4.89
C LEU A 127 -10.07 -21.91 -5.29
N ASP A 128 -10.98 -21.70 -4.33
CA ASP A 128 -12.41 -21.51 -4.58
C ASP A 128 -12.67 -20.25 -5.43
N ARG A 129 -11.97 -19.14 -5.15
CA ARG A 129 -12.05 -17.92 -5.97
C ARG A 129 -11.65 -18.20 -7.41
N ASP A 130 -10.59 -18.98 -7.59
CA ASP A 130 -10.03 -19.33 -8.89
C ASP A 130 -10.73 -20.56 -9.52
N GLY A 131 -11.86 -20.97 -8.95
CA GLY A 131 -12.69 -22.06 -9.46
C GLY A 131 -12.07 -23.46 -9.32
N ASN A 132 -11.06 -23.64 -8.48
CA ASN A 132 -10.23 -24.85 -8.38
C ASN A 132 -9.57 -25.23 -9.72
N HIS A 133 -9.17 -24.23 -10.50
CA HIS A 133 -8.41 -24.42 -11.74
C HIS A 133 -7.24 -23.43 -11.81
N CYS A 134 -6.25 -23.75 -12.64
CA CYS A 134 -5.21 -22.82 -13.04
C CYS A 134 -5.82 -21.62 -13.76
N VAL A 135 -5.65 -20.41 -13.23
CA VAL A 135 -6.24 -19.19 -13.84
C VAL A 135 -5.69 -18.89 -15.24
N ASN A 136 -4.55 -19.47 -15.61
CA ASN A 136 -3.90 -19.25 -16.89
C ASN A 136 -4.28 -20.28 -17.97
N CYS A 137 -4.49 -21.55 -17.63
CA CYS A 137 -4.72 -22.62 -18.62
C CYS A 137 -5.89 -23.55 -18.30
N ALA A 138 -6.65 -23.28 -17.25
CA ALA A 138 -7.81 -24.06 -16.80
C ALA A 138 -7.54 -25.52 -16.41
N GLU A 139 -6.29 -25.93 -16.19
CA GLU A 139 -5.95 -27.26 -15.63
C GLU A 139 -6.43 -27.37 -14.18
N SER A 140 -6.99 -28.52 -13.77
CA SER A 140 -7.47 -28.78 -12.41
C SER A 140 -6.47 -29.58 -11.56
N ASP A 141 -5.51 -30.25 -12.18
CA ASP A 141 -4.52 -31.08 -11.48
C ASP A 141 -3.22 -30.30 -11.15
N GLY A 142 -2.52 -30.74 -10.09
CA GLY A 142 -1.23 -30.17 -9.70
C GLY A 142 -1.30 -28.67 -9.36
N LEU A 143 -2.34 -28.24 -8.65
CA LEU A 143 -2.55 -26.83 -8.32
C LEU A 143 -1.61 -26.32 -7.23
N THR A 144 -1.00 -25.17 -7.50
CA THR A 144 -0.08 -24.45 -6.62
C THR A 144 -0.55 -23.01 -6.45
N LEU A 145 0.05 -22.30 -5.48
CA LEU A 145 -0.16 -20.86 -5.33
C LEU A 145 1.06 -20.11 -5.87
N GLN A 146 0.81 -19.14 -6.73
CA GLN A 146 1.83 -18.25 -7.29
C GLN A 146 1.58 -16.82 -6.85
N HIS A 147 2.67 -16.11 -6.54
CA HIS A 147 2.62 -14.66 -6.31
C HIS A 147 2.53 -13.91 -7.64
N VAL A 148 1.58 -12.99 -7.77
CA VAL A 148 1.45 -12.13 -8.94
C VAL A 148 2.62 -11.14 -9.02
N ARG A 149 2.91 -10.46 -7.90
CA ARG A 149 4.20 -9.82 -7.66
C ARG A 149 5.07 -10.75 -6.83
N PRO A 150 6.18 -11.30 -7.36
CA PRO A 150 7.01 -12.27 -6.66
C PRO A 150 7.49 -11.77 -5.29
N TYR A 151 7.57 -12.68 -4.33
CA TYR A 151 8.11 -12.40 -2.99
C TYR A 151 9.54 -11.82 -3.05
N SER A 152 10.39 -12.35 -3.94
CA SER A 152 11.76 -11.84 -4.15
C SER A 152 11.83 -10.42 -4.71
N GLN A 153 10.71 -9.89 -5.23
CA GLN A 153 10.57 -8.52 -5.70
C GLN A 153 9.70 -7.68 -4.75
N GLY A 154 9.66 -8.06 -3.46
CA GLY A 154 8.97 -7.32 -2.41
C GLY A 154 7.47 -7.53 -2.34
N GLY A 155 6.90 -8.42 -3.15
CA GLY A 155 5.47 -8.71 -3.13
C GLY A 155 5.02 -9.34 -1.83
N GLU A 156 3.93 -8.82 -1.27
CA GLU A 156 3.36 -9.34 -0.02
C GLU A 156 2.80 -10.76 -0.20
N THR A 157 2.89 -11.62 0.82
CA THR A 157 2.24 -12.94 0.79
C THR A 157 0.82 -12.85 1.35
N SER A 158 -0.13 -12.48 0.50
CA SER A 158 -1.54 -12.31 0.86
C SER A 158 -2.46 -12.91 -0.19
N PHE A 159 -3.72 -13.17 0.18
CA PHE A 159 -4.76 -13.66 -0.74
C PHE A 159 -5.02 -12.71 -1.92
N ARG A 160 -4.59 -11.44 -1.82
CA ARG A 160 -4.73 -10.43 -2.86
C ARG A 160 -3.55 -10.41 -3.84
N ASN A 161 -2.42 -11.04 -3.48
CA ASN A 161 -1.24 -11.19 -4.34
C ASN A 161 -1.02 -12.65 -4.79
N LEU A 162 -1.88 -13.58 -4.39
CA LEU A 162 -1.74 -15.01 -4.68
C LEU A 162 -2.85 -15.47 -5.61
N VAL A 163 -2.47 -16.26 -6.61
CA VAL A 163 -3.36 -16.90 -7.59
C VAL A 163 -3.05 -18.38 -7.71
N THR A 164 -4.03 -19.13 -8.19
CA THR A 164 -3.93 -20.57 -8.43
C THR A 164 -3.37 -20.85 -9.81
N LEU A 165 -2.25 -21.56 -9.89
CA LEU A 165 -1.66 -22.04 -11.14
C LEU A 165 -1.32 -23.52 -11.03
N CYS A 166 -1.43 -24.26 -12.14
CA CYS A 166 -0.84 -25.61 -12.20
C CYS A 166 0.68 -25.53 -12.16
N GLU A 167 1.34 -26.62 -11.73
CA GLU A 167 2.80 -26.70 -11.62
C GLU A 167 3.54 -26.27 -12.89
N ARG A 168 3.04 -26.69 -14.07
CA ARG A 168 3.62 -26.33 -15.37
C ARG A 168 3.61 -24.81 -15.61
N CYS A 169 2.46 -24.17 -15.42
CA CYS A 169 2.35 -22.72 -15.62
C CYS A 169 3.16 -21.95 -14.58
N ASN A 170 3.14 -22.38 -13.33
CA ASN A 170 3.92 -21.77 -12.26
C ASN A 170 5.43 -21.84 -12.55
N HIS A 171 5.93 -23.01 -12.96
CA HIS A 171 7.34 -23.19 -13.32
C HIS A 171 7.77 -22.29 -14.47
N ASN A 172 6.94 -22.16 -15.52
CA ASN A 172 7.24 -21.34 -16.69
C ASN A 172 7.31 -19.84 -16.37
N MET A 173 6.44 -19.35 -15.47
CA MET A 173 6.42 -17.93 -15.06
C MET A 173 7.59 -17.58 -14.13
N GLY A 174 8.04 -18.53 -13.31
CA GLY A 174 9.18 -18.33 -12.41
C GLY A 174 8.99 -17.14 -11.46
N ALA A 175 9.98 -16.26 -11.40
CA ALA A 175 10.04 -15.13 -10.46
C ALA A 175 9.86 -13.76 -11.15
N GLU A 176 9.00 -13.70 -12.16
CA GLU A 176 8.63 -12.48 -12.87
C GLU A 176 7.25 -11.94 -12.47
N VAL A 177 6.98 -10.67 -12.75
CA VAL A 177 5.70 -10.01 -12.45
C VAL A 177 4.76 -10.13 -13.65
N TYR A 178 3.64 -10.83 -13.48
CA TYR A 178 2.61 -10.99 -14.52
C TYR A 178 1.31 -10.32 -14.09
N ARG A 179 1.13 -9.03 -14.42
CA ARG A 179 -0.02 -8.24 -13.93
C ARG A 179 -1.35 -8.76 -14.43
N GLU A 180 -1.36 -9.40 -15.59
CA GLU A 180 -2.53 -10.01 -16.23
C GLU A 180 -3.16 -11.10 -15.34
N LEU A 181 -2.38 -11.71 -14.43
CA LEU A 181 -2.91 -12.65 -13.46
C LEU A 181 -3.90 -12.01 -12.48
N TYR A 182 -3.81 -10.69 -12.24
CA TYR A 182 -4.83 -10.00 -11.45
C TYR A 182 -6.18 -10.05 -12.16
N ASP A 183 -6.21 -9.73 -13.46
CA ASP A 183 -7.44 -9.76 -14.25
C ASP A 183 -8.01 -11.19 -14.35
N LEU A 184 -7.16 -12.16 -14.66
CA LEU A 184 -7.56 -13.58 -14.77
C LEU A 184 -8.14 -14.15 -13.47
N ALA A 185 -7.64 -13.70 -12.32
CA ALA A 185 -8.12 -14.13 -11.00
C ALA A 185 -9.19 -13.20 -10.40
N ASN A 186 -9.69 -12.22 -11.17
CA ASN A 186 -10.64 -11.20 -10.72
C ASN A 186 -10.20 -10.48 -9.42
N LEU A 187 -8.91 -10.16 -9.36
CA LEU A 187 -8.30 -9.43 -8.27
C LEU A 187 -8.23 -7.94 -8.58
N ARG A 188 -8.50 -7.11 -7.57
CA ARG A 188 -8.29 -5.67 -7.67
C ARG A 188 -6.79 -5.36 -7.66
N TYR A 189 -6.36 -4.50 -8.57
CA TYR A 189 -5.01 -3.94 -8.64
C TYR A 189 -5.09 -2.47 -9.09
N SER A 190 -3.94 -1.84 -9.35
CA SER A 190 -3.79 -0.45 -9.82
C SER A 190 -3.90 0.66 -8.78
N TYR A 191 -4.83 0.57 -7.82
CA TYR A 191 -4.95 1.59 -6.77
C TYR A 191 -5.40 1.01 -5.42
N GLU A 192 -4.99 1.69 -4.35
CA GLU A 192 -5.33 1.39 -2.97
C GLU A 192 -6.79 1.80 -2.69
N PRO A 193 -7.70 0.85 -2.41
CA PRO A 193 -9.11 1.16 -2.23
C PRO A 193 -9.39 2.14 -1.09
N SER A 194 -8.52 2.21 -0.08
CA SER A 194 -8.70 3.15 1.04
C SER A 194 -8.59 4.62 0.64
N LEU A 195 -8.00 4.92 -0.52
CA LEU A 195 -7.88 6.30 -1.03
C LEU A 195 -9.21 6.86 -1.55
N LEU A 196 -10.16 5.98 -1.92
CA LEU A 196 -11.46 6.36 -2.48
C LEU A 196 -12.63 6.03 -1.55
N ARG A 197 -12.36 5.58 -0.31
CA ARG A 197 -13.40 5.09 0.61
C ARG A 197 -14.49 6.13 0.87
N ASN A 198 -14.11 7.40 0.97
CA ASN A 198 -15.00 8.51 1.34
C ASN A 198 -15.22 9.47 0.16
N SER A 199 -15.08 8.97 -1.07
CA SER A 199 -14.99 9.79 -2.27
C SER A 199 -16.07 9.39 -3.27
N GLU A 200 -16.60 10.38 -4.02
CA GLU A 200 -17.35 10.06 -5.23
C GLU A 200 -16.40 9.46 -6.26
N VAL A 201 -16.62 8.18 -6.60
CA VAL A 201 -15.75 7.45 -7.52
C VAL A 201 -16.02 7.92 -8.95
N ASN A 202 -15.12 8.73 -9.47
CA ASN A 202 -15.08 9.14 -10.87
C ASN A 202 -13.70 8.82 -11.48
N GLU A 203 -13.58 8.95 -12.80
CA GLU A 203 -12.36 8.62 -13.53
C GLU A 203 -11.13 9.38 -13.03
N ARG A 204 -11.26 10.68 -12.73
CA ARG A 204 -10.15 11.49 -12.21
C ARG A 204 -9.70 11.01 -10.83
N ALA A 205 -10.65 10.70 -9.96
CA ALA A 205 -10.36 10.15 -8.64
C ALA A 205 -9.62 8.80 -8.74
N ILE A 206 -10.03 7.93 -9.66
CA ILE A 206 -9.36 6.63 -9.91
C ILE A 206 -7.92 6.83 -10.40
N LEU A 207 -7.72 7.71 -11.38
CA LEU A 207 -6.38 8.03 -11.90
C LEU A 207 -5.49 8.61 -10.80
N ARG A 208 -6.04 9.50 -9.97
CA ARG A 208 -5.31 10.09 -8.84
C ARG A 208 -4.98 9.07 -7.77
N ALA A 209 -5.91 8.17 -7.44
CA ALA A 209 -5.68 7.08 -6.51
C ALA A 209 -4.59 6.14 -7.02
N ALA A 210 -4.58 5.80 -8.32
CA ALA A 210 -3.54 4.97 -8.92
C ALA A 210 -2.16 5.65 -8.86
N GLN A 211 -2.09 6.97 -9.13
CA GLN A 211 -0.85 7.73 -9.00
C GLN A 211 -0.34 7.74 -7.55
N PHE A 212 -1.23 8.00 -6.59
CA PHE A 212 -0.89 8.03 -5.17
C PHE A 212 -0.42 6.65 -4.70
N SER A 213 -1.11 5.60 -5.12
CA SER A 213 -0.79 4.21 -4.73
C SER A 213 0.64 3.85 -5.07
N ARG A 214 1.18 4.31 -6.20
CA ARG A 214 2.58 4.07 -6.59
C ARG A 214 3.63 4.75 -5.69
N ASN A 215 3.23 5.63 -4.78
CA ASN A 215 4.13 6.42 -3.94
C ASN A 215 3.70 6.52 -2.47
N ILE A 216 2.57 5.93 -2.10
CA ILE A 216 2.07 5.99 -0.73
C ILE A 216 2.63 4.82 0.08
N MET A 217 3.06 5.14 1.31
CA MET A 217 3.49 4.17 2.29
C MET A 217 2.51 4.15 3.46
N HIS A 218 2.05 2.97 3.84
CA HIS A 218 1.32 2.71 5.08
C HIS A 218 2.32 2.33 6.18
N THR A 219 2.29 3.07 7.30
CA THR A 219 3.19 2.85 8.44
C THR A 219 2.50 3.28 9.74
N ARG A 220 3.26 3.24 10.83
CA ARG A 220 2.88 3.83 12.11
C ARG A 220 4.04 4.58 12.75
N CYS A 221 3.71 5.49 13.64
CA CYS A 221 4.68 6.13 14.52
C CYS A 221 4.13 6.20 15.95
N GLU A 222 5.02 6.46 16.90
CA GLU A 222 4.67 6.82 18.28
C GLU A 222 4.17 8.27 18.29
N LEU A 223 3.16 8.54 19.11
CA LEU A 223 2.58 9.86 19.34
C LEU A 223 3.14 10.52 20.60
#